data_AF-A0A8J3CBS2-F1
#
_entry.id   AF-A0A8J3CBS2-F1
#
_cell.length_a   1.000
_cell.length_b   1.000
_cell.length_c   1.000
_cell.angle_alpha   90.00
_cell.angle_beta   90.00
_cell.angle_gamma   90.00
#
_symmetry.space_group_name_H-M   'P 1'
#
loop_
_entity.id
_entity.type
_entity.pdbx_description
1 polymer ?
#
loop_
_entity_poly.entity_id
_entity_poly.type
_entity_poly.pdbx_seq_one_letter_code
_entity_poly.pdbx_strand_id
1 'polypeptide(L)'
;MTRTGVANVIFVRAAVPASTRRRPPTPCAGFRRRPPVGPRVGPAEPRVPTWAADRLVLLLVLTTCVAALFACSGDPSTPVPPPPVPTSTPPSTPANTLLAQGMPAARVPKDCTLVAPAAEVDRIAGRRLGPSLQIVGVPEPAIGRTERLACYYGASGGVKKPVGAVELGLAGYATERAAAQRVRATIDAERARGAAVNEIRLGAEPAVLLVGPKERTLMLALDRATVVVTARHGVVDDDQATRVLTVLGQRASGALLA
;
A
#
# COMPACT_ATOMS: atom_id res chain seq x y z
N MET A 1 54.63 -13.73 28.70
CA MET A 1 54.18 -15.15 28.68
C MET A 1 52.80 -15.18 28.04
N THR A 2 52.76 -15.64 26.80
CA THR A 2 51.64 -15.69 25.86
C THR A 2 50.84 -16.98 26.04
N ARG A 3 49.50 -16.90 26.10
CA ARG A 3 48.64 -18.09 25.94
C ARG A 3 47.47 -17.76 25.02
N THR A 4 47.65 -18.18 23.77
CA THR A 4 46.68 -18.12 22.67
C THR A 4 45.72 -19.31 22.82
N GLY A 5 44.42 -19.05 23.04
CA GLY A 5 43.37 -20.06 23.07
C GLY A 5 42.67 -20.13 21.71
N VAL A 6 42.96 -21.16 20.93
CA VAL A 6 42.30 -21.44 19.64
C VAL A 6 41.01 -22.21 19.93
N ALA A 7 39.86 -21.58 19.71
CA ALA A 7 38.56 -22.23 19.78
C ALA A 7 38.28 -22.98 18.47
N ASN A 8 38.13 -24.30 18.59
CA ASN A 8 37.91 -25.24 17.52
C ASN A 8 36.43 -25.21 17.11
N VAL A 9 36.10 -24.69 15.92
CA VAL A 9 34.73 -24.67 15.38
C VAL A 9 34.47 -25.98 14.65
N ILE A 10 33.74 -26.89 15.30
CA ILE A 10 33.25 -28.14 14.71
C ILE A 10 32.07 -27.80 13.79
N PHE A 11 32.28 -27.86 12.48
CA PHE A 11 31.22 -27.83 11.48
C PHE A 11 30.48 -29.18 11.45
N VAL A 12 29.32 -29.25 12.09
CA VAL A 12 28.40 -30.39 11.93
C VAL A 12 27.62 -30.19 10.63
N ARG A 13 28.07 -30.87 9.58
CA ARG A 13 27.46 -30.91 8.25
C ARG A 13 26.24 -31.83 8.31
N ALA A 14 25.05 -31.28 8.48
CA ALA A 14 23.81 -32.04 8.44
C ALA A 14 23.58 -32.58 7.02
N ALA A 15 23.58 -33.91 6.88
CA ALA A 15 23.26 -34.62 5.64
C ALA A 15 21.76 -34.49 5.35
N VAL A 16 21.42 -33.89 4.20
CA VAL A 16 20.05 -33.85 3.67
C VAL A 16 19.76 -35.21 3.03
N PRO A 17 18.74 -35.96 3.48
CA PRO A 17 18.38 -37.23 2.86
C PRO A 17 17.82 -37.00 1.45
N ALA A 18 18.33 -37.79 0.50
CA ALA A 18 17.92 -37.80 -0.89
C ALA A 18 16.42 -38.14 -1.02
N SER A 19 15.62 -37.13 -1.36
CA SER A 19 14.22 -37.28 -1.74
C SER A 19 14.11 -38.10 -3.03
N THR A 20 13.58 -39.30 -2.89
CA THR A 20 13.24 -40.25 -3.96
C THR A 20 12.31 -39.61 -4.98
N ARG A 21 12.79 -39.47 -6.22
CA ARG A 21 12.00 -39.12 -7.40
C ARG A 21 10.91 -40.18 -7.62
N ARG A 22 9.65 -39.85 -7.28
CA ARG A 22 8.50 -40.61 -7.80
C ARG A 22 8.23 -40.17 -9.23
N ARG A 23 8.26 -41.16 -10.13
CA ARG A 23 7.94 -41.05 -11.55
C ARG A 23 6.46 -40.66 -11.75
N PRO A 24 6.12 -39.91 -12.81
CA PRO A 24 4.74 -39.58 -13.15
C PRO A 24 3.99 -40.81 -13.70
N PRO A 25 2.70 -41.00 -13.38
CA PRO A 25 1.85 -41.91 -14.12
C PRO A 25 1.45 -41.33 -15.48
N THR A 26 1.60 -42.19 -16.47
CA THR A 26 1.25 -42.10 -17.89
C THR A 26 -0.21 -41.68 -18.12
N PRO A 27 -0.52 -40.95 -19.22
CA PRO A 27 -1.86 -40.44 -19.49
C PRO A 27 -2.82 -41.54 -19.93
N CYS A 28 -3.95 -41.67 -19.22
CA CYS A 28 -5.08 -42.46 -19.69
C CYS A 28 -5.76 -41.74 -20.87
N ALA A 29 -5.80 -42.46 -21.98
CA ALA A 29 -6.58 -42.18 -23.15
C ALA A 29 -8.09 -42.12 -22.85
N GLY A 30 -8.82 -41.31 -23.64
CA GLY A 30 -10.19 -41.66 -24.02
C GLY A 30 -11.31 -40.94 -23.29
N PHE A 31 -11.45 -39.62 -23.48
CA PHE A 31 -12.77 -38.99 -23.42
C PHE A 31 -12.91 -37.99 -24.56
N ARG A 32 -13.49 -38.43 -25.69
CA ARG A 32 -13.93 -37.54 -26.77
C ARG A 32 -15.11 -36.71 -26.25
N ARG A 33 -14.83 -35.55 -25.67
CA ARG A 33 -15.87 -34.53 -25.43
C ARG A 33 -16.24 -33.91 -26.77
N ARG A 34 -17.52 -34.03 -27.14
CA ARG A 34 -18.12 -33.30 -28.26
C ARG A 34 -17.91 -31.79 -28.04
N PRO A 35 -17.55 -31.02 -29.08
CA PRO A 35 -17.47 -29.57 -28.95
C PRO A 35 -18.87 -29.01 -28.63
N PRO A 36 -18.99 -28.03 -27.72
CA PRO A 36 -20.24 -27.28 -27.60
C PRO A 36 -20.48 -26.54 -28.91
N VAL A 37 -21.69 -26.71 -29.46
CA VAL A 37 -22.20 -25.94 -30.59
C VAL A 37 -22.23 -24.48 -30.14
N GLY A 38 -21.33 -23.68 -30.71
CA GLY A 38 -21.25 -22.25 -30.43
C GLY A 38 -22.47 -21.50 -30.97
N PRO A 39 -22.82 -20.35 -30.37
CA PRO A 39 -23.85 -19.47 -30.93
C PRO A 39 -23.40 -18.95 -32.31
N ARG A 40 -24.34 -18.91 -33.26
CA ARG A 40 -24.16 -18.31 -34.59
C ARG A 40 -23.72 -16.86 -34.43
N VAL A 41 -22.49 -16.57 -34.83
CA VAL A 41 -21.97 -15.21 -34.98
C VAL A 41 -22.61 -14.63 -36.24
N GLY A 42 -23.50 -13.66 -36.07
CA GLY A 42 -24.03 -12.86 -37.19
C GLY A 42 -22.93 -12.00 -37.84
N PRO A 43 -23.14 -11.51 -39.06
CA PRO A 43 -22.18 -10.66 -39.75
C PRO A 43 -21.86 -9.42 -38.90
N ALA A 44 -20.57 -9.21 -38.66
CA ALA A 44 -20.05 -8.09 -37.89
C ALA A 44 -20.34 -6.77 -38.63
N GLU A 45 -21.17 -5.92 -38.03
CA GLU A 45 -21.25 -4.52 -38.42
C GLU A 45 -19.90 -3.83 -38.17
N PRO A 46 -19.36 -3.06 -39.14
CA PRO A 46 -18.17 -2.27 -38.93
C PRO A 46 -18.46 -1.12 -37.96
N ARG A 47 -18.14 -1.31 -36.68
CA ARG A 47 -18.11 -0.22 -35.70
C ARG A 47 -16.91 0.68 -36.00
N VAL A 48 -17.19 1.83 -36.58
CA VAL A 48 -16.23 2.90 -36.83
C VAL A 48 -15.66 3.38 -35.48
N PRO A 49 -14.33 3.37 -35.28
CA PRO A 49 -13.71 3.86 -34.07
C PRO A 49 -13.87 5.39 -33.93
N THR A 50 -14.64 5.84 -32.94
CA THR A 50 -14.92 7.27 -32.67
C THR A 50 -13.80 8.02 -31.92
N TRP A 51 -12.66 7.39 -31.66
CA TRP A 51 -11.55 7.99 -30.89
C TRP A 51 -10.64 8.96 -31.68
N ALA A 52 -10.96 9.22 -32.96
CA ALA A 52 -10.18 10.13 -33.80
C ALA A 52 -10.58 11.62 -33.65
N ALA A 53 -11.73 11.95 -33.05
CA ALA A 53 -12.19 13.33 -32.93
C ALA A 53 -11.59 14.09 -31.72
N ASP A 54 -11.20 13.38 -30.66
CA ASP A 54 -10.76 14.01 -29.40
C ASP A 54 -9.33 14.57 -29.44
N ARG A 55 -8.49 14.07 -30.36
CA ARG A 55 -7.09 14.50 -30.47
C ARG A 55 -6.91 15.84 -31.19
N LEU A 56 -7.92 16.31 -31.92
CA LEU A 56 -7.82 17.58 -32.66
C LEU A 56 -8.13 18.80 -31.78
N VAL A 57 -8.93 18.63 -30.73
CA VAL A 57 -9.28 19.71 -29.79
C VAL A 57 -8.13 20.00 -28.80
N LEU A 58 -7.38 18.98 -28.38
CA LEU A 58 -6.26 19.14 -27.44
C LEU A 58 -5.07 19.91 -28.05
N LEU A 59 -4.84 19.75 -29.36
CA LEU A 59 -3.75 20.45 -30.07
C LEU A 59 -4.04 21.94 -30.30
N LEU A 60 -5.31 22.36 -30.29
CA LEU A 60 -5.69 23.77 -30.54
C LEU A 60 -5.62 24.63 -29.26
N VAL A 61 -5.73 24.02 -28.08
CA VAL A 61 -5.65 24.72 -26.78
C VAL A 61 -4.20 24.92 -26.32
N LEU A 62 -3.26 24.04 -26.68
CA LEU A 62 -1.86 24.18 -26.27
C LEU A 62 -1.12 25.30 -27.03
N THR A 63 -1.53 25.65 -28.24
CA THR A 63 -0.88 26.68 -29.06
C THR A 63 -1.21 28.11 -28.61
N THR A 64 -2.26 28.32 -27.82
CA THR A 64 -2.69 29.66 -27.40
C THR A 64 -2.03 30.17 -26.11
N CYS A 65 -1.36 29.33 -25.32
CA CYS A 65 -0.73 29.76 -24.06
C CYS A 65 0.72 30.26 -24.19
N VAL A 66 1.38 30.11 -25.34
CA VAL A 66 2.82 30.45 -25.47
C VAL A 66 3.07 31.94 -25.77
N ALA A 67 2.03 32.74 -26.03
CA ALA A 67 2.18 34.12 -26.51
C ALA A 67 2.15 35.23 -25.43
N ALA A 68 2.09 34.91 -24.13
CA ALA A 68 1.72 35.89 -23.10
C ALA A 68 2.79 36.31 -22.07
N LEU A 69 4.08 35.96 -22.23
CA LEU A 69 5.12 36.36 -21.24
C LEU A 69 6.40 36.90 -21.88
N PHE A 70 6.28 37.88 -22.77
CA PHE A 70 7.36 38.81 -23.14
C PHE A 70 7.00 40.22 -22.64
N ALA A 71 7.47 40.60 -21.45
CA ALA A 71 7.67 42.00 -21.05
C ALA A 71 8.28 42.09 -19.63
N CYS A 72 9.59 42.35 -19.52
CA CYS A 72 10.15 43.56 -18.92
C CYS A 72 11.65 43.38 -18.63
N SER A 73 12.42 44.27 -19.23
CA SER A 73 13.88 44.42 -19.14
C SER A 73 14.30 45.32 -17.98
N GLY A 74 15.53 45.12 -17.49
CA GLY A 74 16.39 46.20 -17.00
C GLY A 74 16.80 46.15 -15.52
N ASP A 75 18.05 45.77 -15.24
CA ASP A 75 19.09 46.72 -14.80
C ASP A 75 20.48 46.07 -14.66
N PRO A 76 21.58 46.74 -15.07
CA PRO A 76 22.95 46.26 -14.89
C PRO A 76 23.52 46.68 -13.53
N SER A 77 23.67 45.71 -12.61
CA SER A 77 24.37 45.94 -11.34
C SER A 77 25.88 45.73 -11.48
N THR A 78 26.61 46.75 -11.03
CA THR A 78 28.05 46.94 -11.03
C THR A 78 28.78 45.91 -10.14
N PRO A 79 30.02 45.48 -10.48
CA PRO A 79 30.79 44.59 -9.60
C PRO A 79 31.32 45.33 -8.37
N VAL A 80 30.85 44.93 -7.18
CA VAL A 80 31.41 45.34 -5.89
C VAL A 80 32.45 44.29 -5.44
N PRO A 81 33.67 44.69 -5.04
CA PRO A 81 34.71 43.76 -4.59
C PRO A 81 34.36 43.10 -3.24
N PRO A 82 34.78 41.84 -2.99
CA PRO A 82 34.42 41.10 -1.79
C PRO A 82 35.15 41.62 -0.54
N PRO A 83 34.45 41.78 0.60
CA PRO A 83 35.09 42.02 1.90
C PRO A 83 35.73 40.73 2.47
N PRO A 84 36.76 40.84 3.31
CA PRO A 84 37.47 39.69 3.88
C PRO A 84 36.58 38.90 4.84
N VAL A 85 36.66 37.57 4.71
CA VAL A 85 35.90 36.58 5.48
C VAL A 85 36.52 36.42 6.88
N PRO A 86 35.78 36.61 7.99
CA PRO A 86 36.27 36.24 9.30
C PRO A 86 36.16 34.72 9.51
N THR A 87 37.30 34.09 9.79
CA THR A 87 37.44 32.70 10.22
C THR A 87 36.58 32.45 11.46
N SER A 88 35.49 31.70 11.32
CA SER A 88 34.64 31.29 12.44
C SER A 88 35.02 29.88 12.89
N THR A 89 35.68 29.82 14.04
CA THR A 89 36.01 28.62 14.81
C THR A 89 34.72 27.95 15.32
N PRO A 90 34.46 26.65 15.10
CA PRO A 90 33.29 25.99 15.66
C PRO A 90 33.50 25.66 17.14
N PRO A 91 32.60 26.06 18.06
CA PRO A 91 32.58 25.51 19.41
C PRO A 91 31.92 24.11 19.38
N SER A 92 32.73 23.09 19.64
CA SER A 92 32.30 21.75 20.00
C SER A 92 31.73 21.75 21.42
N THR A 93 30.40 21.64 21.55
CA THR A 93 29.74 21.37 22.84
C THR A 93 28.55 20.41 22.59
N PRO A 94 28.29 19.46 23.51
CA PRO A 94 27.64 18.18 23.20
C PRO A 94 26.12 18.32 22.99
N ALA A 95 25.59 17.37 22.21
CA ALA A 95 24.18 17.24 21.86
C ALA A 95 23.30 17.15 23.12
N ASN A 96 22.63 18.26 23.46
CA ASN A 96 21.50 18.23 24.37
C ASN A 96 20.36 17.45 23.69
N THR A 97 20.08 16.28 24.26
CA THR A 97 18.85 15.53 24.07
C THR A 97 17.72 16.35 24.71
N LEU A 98 17.17 17.30 23.97
CA LEU A 98 15.98 18.05 24.36
C LEU A 98 14.92 17.88 23.27
N LEU A 99 14.01 16.94 23.57
CA LEU A 99 12.58 17.07 23.30
C LEU A 99 12.22 17.36 21.83
N ALA A 100 12.15 16.29 21.03
CA ALA A 100 11.12 16.17 19.99
C ALA A 100 9.73 16.06 20.65
N GLN A 101 9.32 17.10 21.38
CA GLN A 101 7.93 17.30 21.78
C GLN A 101 7.29 18.17 20.71
N GLY A 102 6.82 17.52 19.65
CA GLY A 102 6.12 18.19 18.56
C GLY A 102 5.16 17.22 17.92
N MET A 103 3.87 17.38 18.25
CA MET A 103 2.72 16.56 17.87
C MET A 103 2.59 15.21 18.59
N PRO A 104 1.44 14.93 19.25
CA PRO A 104 1.13 13.58 19.69
C PRO A 104 1.19 12.66 18.47
N ALA A 105 1.81 11.49 18.62
CA ALA A 105 1.75 10.49 17.57
C ALA A 105 0.28 10.18 17.30
N ALA A 106 -0.13 10.20 16.02
CA ALA A 106 -1.42 9.65 15.59
C ALA A 106 -1.58 8.30 16.27
N ARG A 107 -2.51 8.22 17.20
CA ARG A 107 -2.65 7.06 18.08
C ARG A 107 -3.62 6.12 17.40
N VAL A 108 -3.15 4.91 17.09
CA VAL A 108 -4.02 3.88 16.53
C VAL A 108 -5.10 3.52 17.55
N PRO A 109 -6.39 3.61 17.18
CA PRO A 109 -7.48 3.17 18.04
C PRO A 109 -7.28 1.71 18.48
N LYS A 110 -7.73 1.39 19.69
CA LYS A 110 -7.63 0.02 20.24
C LYS A 110 -8.88 -0.82 19.98
N ASP A 111 -9.88 -0.23 19.33
CA ASP A 111 -11.18 -0.86 19.11
C ASP A 111 -11.66 -0.61 17.68
N CYS A 112 -12.10 -1.66 17.00
CA CYS A 112 -12.61 -1.59 15.63
C CYS A 112 -13.89 -0.74 15.52
N THR A 113 -14.69 -0.63 16.57
CA THR A 113 -15.91 0.18 16.59
C THR A 113 -15.62 1.68 16.49
N LEU A 114 -14.46 2.12 16.98
CA LEU A 114 -14.00 3.50 16.85
C LEU A 114 -13.56 3.85 15.41
N VAL A 115 -13.15 2.83 14.65
CA VAL A 115 -12.71 2.99 13.26
C VAL A 115 -13.90 2.84 12.32
N ALA A 116 -14.56 1.68 12.33
CA ALA A 116 -15.71 1.38 11.49
C ALA A 116 -16.61 0.34 12.18
N PRO A 117 -17.75 0.75 12.75
CA PRO A 117 -18.72 -0.19 13.33
C PRO A 117 -19.17 -1.23 12.29
N ALA A 118 -19.33 -2.50 12.70
CA ALA A 118 -19.68 -3.59 11.78
C ALA A 118 -20.96 -3.32 10.96
N ALA A 119 -22.00 -2.75 11.58
CA ALA A 119 -23.24 -2.37 10.89
C ALA A 119 -23.02 -1.33 9.78
N GLU A 120 -22.02 -0.47 9.94
CA GLU A 120 -21.66 0.51 8.92
C GLU A 120 -20.81 -0.11 7.81
N VAL A 121 -19.90 -1.02 8.13
CA VAL A 121 -19.19 -1.79 7.11
C VAL A 121 -20.17 -2.60 6.26
N ASP A 122 -21.18 -3.22 6.89
CA ASP A 122 -22.26 -3.92 6.20
C ASP A 122 -23.01 -2.99 5.23
N ARG A 123 -23.35 -1.78 5.69
CA ARG A 123 -24.01 -0.76 4.87
C ARG A 123 -23.15 -0.31 3.69
N ILE A 124 -21.85 -0.08 3.91
CA ILE A 124 -20.91 0.34 2.86
C ILE A 124 -20.73 -0.78 1.83
N ALA A 125 -20.59 -2.02 2.30
CA ALA A 125 -20.44 -3.21 1.46
C ALA A 125 -21.74 -3.63 0.76
N GLY A 126 -22.89 -3.07 1.12
CA GLY A 126 -24.19 -3.42 0.56
C GLY A 126 -24.71 -4.80 0.99
N ARG A 127 -24.13 -5.41 2.02
CA ARG A 127 -24.50 -6.75 2.50
C ARG A 127 -24.09 -6.97 3.95
N ARG A 128 -24.76 -7.91 4.62
CA ARG A 128 -24.40 -8.31 5.98
C ARG A 128 -23.16 -9.21 5.98
N LEU A 129 -22.05 -8.71 6.53
CA LEU A 129 -20.82 -9.47 6.77
C LEU A 129 -20.83 -10.08 8.18
N GLY A 130 -21.48 -9.43 9.14
CA GLY A 130 -21.58 -9.90 10.52
C GLY A 130 -20.56 -9.23 11.46
N PRO A 131 -20.36 -9.76 12.68
CA PRO A 131 -19.52 -9.12 13.67
C PRO A 131 -18.05 -9.08 13.23
N SER A 132 -17.32 -8.07 13.69
CA SER A 132 -15.88 -7.95 13.49
C SER A 132 -15.11 -8.77 14.53
N LEU A 133 -14.09 -9.51 14.09
CA LEU A 133 -13.01 -9.95 14.98
C LEU A 133 -11.92 -8.89 15.00
N GLN A 134 -11.36 -8.61 16.17
CA GLN A 134 -10.29 -7.64 16.32
C GLN A 134 -9.02 -8.26 16.90
N ILE A 135 -7.87 -7.82 16.38
CA ILE A 135 -6.55 -8.15 16.91
C ILE A 135 -5.81 -6.84 17.17
N VAL A 136 -5.54 -6.56 18.44
CA VAL A 136 -4.66 -5.47 18.87
C VAL A 136 -3.26 -6.04 18.99
N GLY A 137 -2.35 -5.56 18.14
CA GLY A 137 -0.99 -6.08 18.03
C GLY A 137 -0.01 -5.37 18.96
N VAL A 138 1.01 -6.12 19.38
CA VAL A 138 2.15 -5.62 20.16
C VAL A 138 3.12 -4.85 19.24
N PRO A 139 3.80 -3.80 19.74
CA PRO A 139 4.90 -3.14 19.05
C PRO A 139 5.91 -4.13 18.43
N GLU A 140 6.47 -3.77 17.28
CA GLU A 140 7.53 -4.52 16.60
C GLU A 140 8.71 -3.57 16.32
N PRO A 141 9.64 -3.41 17.30
CA PRO A 141 10.69 -2.39 17.23
C PRO A 141 11.63 -2.55 16.03
N ALA A 142 11.86 -3.77 15.56
CA ALA A 142 12.74 -4.06 14.42
C ALA A 142 12.30 -3.34 13.13
N ILE A 143 10.99 -3.06 12.98
CA ILE A 143 10.43 -2.31 11.85
C ILE A 143 9.89 -0.94 12.27
N GLY A 144 10.20 -0.52 13.49
CA GLY A 144 9.71 0.73 14.08
C GLY A 144 8.20 0.78 14.30
N ARG A 145 7.47 -0.34 14.27
CA ARG A 145 6.01 -0.35 14.53
C ARG A 145 5.78 -0.23 16.02
N THR A 146 4.98 0.75 16.43
CA THR A 146 4.67 1.03 17.83
C THR A 146 3.36 0.39 18.27
N GLU A 147 2.41 0.25 17.35
CA GLU A 147 1.08 -0.29 17.64
C GLU A 147 0.41 -0.82 16.38
N ARG A 148 -0.61 -1.66 16.55
CA ARG A 148 -1.38 -2.24 15.44
C ARG A 148 -2.80 -2.54 15.88
N LEU A 149 -3.75 -2.26 15.01
CA LEU A 149 -5.13 -2.76 15.08
C LEU A 149 -5.44 -3.46 13.75
N ALA A 150 -6.00 -4.67 13.82
CA ALA A 150 -6.54 -5.36 12.67
C ALA A 150 -7.98 -5.78 12.94
N CYS A 151 -8.88 -5.36 12.06
CA CYS A 151 -10.31 -5.63 12.09
C CYS A 151 -10.68 -6.55 10.94
N TYR A 152 -11.33 -7.66 11.25
CA TYR A 152 -11.75 -8.67 10.28
C TYR A 152 -13.27 -8.73 10.27
N TYR A 153 -13.90 -8.19 9.24
CA TYR A 153 -15.35 -8.22 9.05
C TYR A 153 -15.74 -9.43 8.21
N GLY A 154 -16.84 -10.11 8.59
CA GLY A 154 -17.23 -11.37 7.95
C GLY A 154 -16.14 -12.42 8.04
N ALA A 155 -15.44 -12.45 9.18
CA ALA A 155 -14.31 -13.33 9.37
C ALA A 155 -14.74 -14.80 9.28
N SER A 156 -14.01 -15.56 8.47
CA SER A 156 -14.02 -17.01 8.43
C SER A 156 -12.70 -17.55 8.98
N GLY A 157 -12.65 -18.83 9.33
CA GLY A 157 -11.49 -19.43 10.01
C GLY A 157 -11.52 -19.24 11.53
N GLY A 158 -10.48 -19.75 12.21
CA GLY A 158 -10.37 -19.68 13.66
C GLY A 158 -9.79 -18.36 14.15
N VAL A 159 -10.03 -18.01 15.42
CA VAL A 159 -9.56 -16.77 16.09
C VAL A 159 -8.05 -16.52 15.93
N LYS A 160 -7.24 -17.57 15.81
CA LYS A 160 -5.77 -17.47 15.63
C LYS A 160 -5.34 -17.06 14.23
N LYS A 161 -6.18 -17.28 13.22
CA LYS A 161 -5.93 -16.95 11.80
C LYS A 161 -7.25 -16.51 11.17
N PRO A 162 -7.82 -15.37 11.61
CA PRO A 162 -9.03 -14.86 11.02
C PRO A 162 -8.76 -14.50 9.57
N VAL A 163 -9.74 -14.79 8.73
CA VAL A 163 -9.74 -14.47 7.32
C VAL A 163 -10.96 -13.61 7.05
N GLY A 164 -10.76 -12.30 6.98
CA GLY A 164 -11.84 -11.34 6.79
C GLY A 164 -12.32 -11.33 5.36
N ALA A 165 -13.63 -11.16 5.18
CA ALA A 165 -14.19 -10.77 3.91
C ALA A 165 -13.74 -9.35 3.52
N VAL A 166 -13.74 -8.46 4.52
CA VAL A 166 -13.10 -7.15 4.50
C VAL A 166 -12.16 -7.09 5.70
N GLU A 167 -10.91 -6.69 5.46
CA GLU A 167 -9.89 -6.50 6.50
C GLU A 167 -9.49 -5.03 6.55
N LEU A 168 -9.42 -4.47 7.75
CA LEU A 168 -8.94 -3.12 7.99
C LEU A 168 -7.78 -3.18 8.97
N GLY A 169 -6.60 -2.78 8.52
CA GLY A 169 -5.38 -2.69 9.31
C GLY A 169 -4.96 -1.24 9.52
N LEU A 170 -4.77 -0.88 10.78
CA LEU A 170 -4.07 0.34 11.19
C LEU A 170 -2.76 -0.05 11.88
N ALA A 171 -1.69 0.67 11.58
CA ALA A 171 -0.42 0.49 12.27
C ALA A 171 0.26 1.83 12.51
N GLY A 172 0.74 2.03 13.73
CA GLY A 172 1.52 3.20 14.14
C GLY A 172 3.02 2.88 14.08
N TYR A 173 3.82 3.90 13.80
CA TYR A 173 5.26 3.81 13.62
C TYR A 173 6.00 4.90 14.40
N ALA A 174 7.26 4.65 14.70
CA ALA A 174 8.12 5.62 15.38
C ALA A 174 8.35 6.89 14.54
N THR A 175 8.37 6.77 13.21
CA THR A 175 8.64 7.87 12.28
C THR A 175 7.77 7.75 11.03
N GLU A 176 7.49 8.88 10.38
CA GLU A 176 6.79 8.93 9.09
C GLU A 176 7.54 8.14 8.01
N ARG A 177 8.88 8.28 7.98
CA ARG A 177 9.74 7.50 7.07
C ARG A 177 9.54 6.00 7.24
N ALA A 178 9.38 5.50 8.47
CA ALA A 178 9.13 4.09 8.73
C ALA A 178 7.75 3.65 8.20
N ALA A 179 6.70 4.44 8.43
CA ALA A 179 5.37 4.18 7.86
C ALA A 179 5.41 4.13 6.33
N ALA A 180 5.99 5.15 5.69
CA ALA A 180 6.14 5.21 4.24
C ALA A 180 6.95 4.03 3.67
N GLN A 181 8.04 3.65 4.34
CA GLN A 181 8.84 2.47 3.94
C GLN A 181 8.03 1.18 4.01
N ARG A 182 7.12 1.03 4.98
CA ARG A 182 6.27 -0.17 5.08
C ARG A 182 5.21 -0.23 3.99
N VAL A 183 4.62 0.91 3.63
CA VAL A 183 3.71 0.98 2.46
C VAL A 183 4.45 0.59 1.19
N ARG A 184 5.62 1.19 0.92
CA ARG A 184 6.44 0.86 -0.26
C ARG A 184 6.83 -0.62 -0.32
N ALA A 185 7.34 -1.17 0.79
CA ALA A 185 7.72 -2.58 0.86
C ALA A 185 6.54 -3.53 0.60
N THR A 186 5.33 -3.16 1.04
CA THR A 186 4.12 -3.97 0.78
C THR A 186 3.69 -3.87 -0.68
N ILE A 187 3.71 -2.66 -1.27
CA ILE A 187 3.42 -2.46 -2.70
C ILE A 187 4.38 -3.28 -3.55
N ASP A 188 5.67 -3.25 -3.26
CA ASP A 188 6.68 -4.01 -4.01
C ASP A 188 6.47 -5.53 -3.87
N ALA A 189 6.13 -6.00 -2.67
CA ALA A 189 5.82 -7.40 -2.43
C ALA A 189 4.55 -7.86 -3.18
N GLU A 190 3.49 -7.06 -3.20
CA GLU A 190 2.25 -7.38 -3.93
C GLU A 190 2.44 -7.28 -5.44
N ARG A 191 3.21 -6.30 -5.93
CA ARG A 191 3.60 -6.22 -7.34
C ARG A 191 4.37 -7.47 -7.77
N ALA A 192 5.31 -7.94 -6.95
CA ALA A 192 6.05 -9.19 -7.19
C ALA A 192 5.14 -10.44 -7.19
N ARG A 193 3.97 -10.37 -6.52
CA ARG A 193 2.92 -11.40 -6.57
C ARG A 193 1.94 -11.22 -7.74
N GLY A 194 2.16 -10.25 -8.61
CA GLY A 194 1.35 -9.99 -9.81
C GLY A 194 0.16 -9.05 -9.60
N ALA A 195 0.12 -8.30 -8.50
CA ALA A 195 -0.90 -7.27 -8.32
C ALA A 195 -0.65 -6.08 -9.25
N ALA A 196 -1.70 -5.57 -9.89
CA ALA A 196 -1.66 -4.29 -10.57
C ALA A 196 -1.65 -3.15 -9.55
N VAL A 197 -0.83 -2.13 -9.78
CA VAL A 197 -0.64 -0.99 -8.87
C VAL A 197 -1.26 0.25 -9.49
N ASN A 198 -2.25 0.83 -8.84
CA ASN A 198 -2.90 2.06 -9.29
C ASN A 198 -2.74 3.14 -8.22
N GLU A 199 -2.15 4.27 -8.59
CA GLU A 199 -2.10 5.44 -7.71
C GLU A 199 -3.45 6.15 -7.72
N ILE A 200 -3.97 6.46 -6.53
CA ILE A 200 -5.24 7.17 -6.34
C ILE A 200 -5.08 8.22 -5.23
N ARG A 201 -6.14 8.98 -4.95
CA ARG A 201 -6.20 9.91 -3.81
C ARG A 201 -7.36 9.60 -2.88
N LEU A 202 -7.12 9.74 -1.58
CA LEU A 202 -8.15 9.73 -0.54
C LEU A 202 -8.22 11.13 0.10
N GLY A 203 -9.09 11.98 -0.41
CA GLY A 203 -9.07 13.39 -0.05
C GLY A 203 -7.77 14.05 -0.55
N ALA A 204 -7.00 14.64 0.36
CA ALA A 204 -5.69 15.23 0.05
C ALA A 204 -4.54 14.20 0.02
N GLU A 205 -4.75 13.02 0.60
CA GLU A 205 -3.67 12.06 0.84
C GLU A 205 -3.42 11.14 -0.38
N PRO A 206 -2.16 10.91 -0.76
CA PRO A 206 -1.82 9.92 -1.77
C PRO A 206 -2.09 8.51 -1.25
N ALA A 207 -2.73 7.68 -2.06
CA ALA A 207 -3.01 6.29 -1.75
C ALA A 207 -2.72 5.39 -2.95
N VAL A 208 -2.60 4.10 -2.68
CA VAL A 208 -2.34 3.09 -3.71
C VAL A 208 -3.40 2.01 -3.62
N LEU A 209 -4.05 1.74 -4.75
CA LEU A 209 -4.97 0.62 -4.93
C LEU A 209 -4.23 -0.51 -5.65
N LEU A 210 -4.01 -1.60 -4.91
CA LEU A 210 -3.46 -2.85 -5.39
C LEU A 210 -4.61 -3.77 -5.82
N VAL A 211 -4.58 -4.24 -7.06
CA VAL A 211 -5.56 -5.20 -7.59
C VAL A 211 -4.84 -6.53 -7.80
N GLY A 212 -4.97 -7.42 -6.83
CA GLY A 212 -4.41 -8.77 -6.88
C GLY A 212 -5.38 -9.80 -7.45
N PRO A 213 -4.96 -11.07 -7.59
CA PRO A 213 -5.81 -12.13 -8.14
C PRO A 213 -6.93 -12.59 -7.20
N LYS A 214 -6.79 -12.37 -5.88
CA LYS A 214 -7.73 -12.85 -4.85
C LYS A 214 -8.44 -11.74 -4.10
N GLU A 215 -7.88 -10.54 -4.13
CA GLU A 215 -8.30 -9.43 -3.29
C GLU A 215 -7.81 -8.11 -3.88
N ARG A 216 -8.46 -7.04 -3.43
CA ARG A 216 -8.06 -5.66 -3.70
C ARG A 216 -7.69 -5.00 -2.40
N THR A 217 -6.59 -4.27 -2.40
CA THR A 217 -6.02 -3.67 -1.21
C THR A 217 -5.74 -2.20 -1.45
N LEU A 218 -6.35 -1.34 -0.65
CA LEU A 218 -6.05 0.08 -0.56
C LEU A 218 -5.02 0.31 0.54
N MET A 219 -3.99 1.10 0.24
CA MET A 219 -2.93 1.44 1.18
C MET A 219 -2.59 2.92 1.15
N LEU A 220 -2.31 3.49 2.31
CA LEU A 220 -1.65 4.79 2.42
C LEU A 220 -0.84 4.90 3.71
N ALA A 221 0.09 5.83 3.72
CA ALA A 221 0.75 6.34 4.91
C ALA A 221 0.14 7.71 5.24
N LEU A 222 -0.12 7.94 6.53
CA LEU A 222 -0.62 9.20 7.06
C LEU A 222 0.21 9.53 8.31
N ASP A 223 1.05 10.55 8.22
CA ASP A 223 2.07 10.86 9.24
C ASP A 223 2.85 9.59 9.66
N ARG A 224 2.77 9.27 10.96
CA ARG A 224 3.41 8.10 11.58
C ARG A 224 2.55 6.84 11.51
N ALA A 225 1.47 6.81 10.76
CA ALA A 225 0.57 5.67 10.68
C ALA A 225 0.40 5.15 9.25
N THR A 226 -0.07 3.93 9.11
CA THR A 226 -0.49 3.34 7.83
C THR A 226 -1.91 2.83 7.93
N VAL A 227 -2.68 3.05 6.87
CA VAL A 227 -4.02 2.48 6.68
C VAL A 227 -3.93 1.46 5.57
N VAL A 228 -4.44 0.26 5.84
CA VAL A 228 -4.58 -0.83 4.87
C VAL A 228 -6.01 -1.32 4.91
N VAL A 229 -6.70 -1.32 3.79
CA VAL A 229 -8.05 -1.90 3.68
C VAL A 229 -8.01 -2.93 2.57
N THR A 230 -8.40 -4.17 2.86
CA THR A 230 -8.41 -5.28 1.91
C THR A 230 -9.82 -5.82 1.77
N ALA A 231 -10.26 -6.07 0.54
CA ALA A 231 -11.53 -6.71 0.23
C ALA A 231 -11.29 -7.91 -0.66
N ARG A 232 -11.82 -9.07 -0.25
CA ARG A 232 -11.70 -10.31 -1.04
C ARG A 232 -12.65 -10.30 -2.22
N HIS A 233 -12.20 -10.86 -3.33
CA HIS A 233 -13.04 -11.08 -4.50
C HIS A 233 -14.23 -11.99 -4.16
N GLY A 234 -15.38 -11.72 -4.78
CA GLY A 234 -16.62 -12.49 -4.59
C GLY A 234 -17.36 -12.19 -3.27
N VAL A 235 -16.85 -11.31 -2.42
CA VAL A 235 -17.59 -10.81 -1.25
C VAL A 235 -18.15 -9.42 -1.50
N VAL A 236 -17.30 -8.50 -1.94
CA VAL A 236 -17.70 -7.19 -2.44
C VAL A 236 -17.70 -7.27 -3.96
N ASP A 237 -18.76 -6.78 -4.60
CA ASP A 237 -18.83 -6.77 -6.06
C ASP A 237 -17.65 -5.99 -6.64
N ASP A 238 -17.09 -6.51 -7.71
CA ASP A 238 -15.85 -6.00 -8.31
C ASP A 238 -16.00 -4.57 -8.85
N ASP A 239 -17.20 -4.14 -9.22
CA ASP A 239 -17.50 -2.75 -9.58
C ASP A 239 -17.58 -1.84 -8.34
N GLN A 240 -17.99 -2.38 -7.18
CA GLN A 240 -18.14 -1.65 -5.92
C GLN A 240 -16.88 -1.65 -5.06
N ALA A 241 -15.96 -2.59 -5.25
CA ALA A 241 -14.82 -2.80 -4.35
C ALA A 241 -13.97 -1.53 -4.18
N THR A 242 -13.68 -0.80 -5.25
CA THR A 242 -12.92 0.45 -5.16
C THR A 242 -13.66 1.50 -4.32
N ARG A 243 -14.98 1.63 -4.48
CA ARG A 243 -15.81 2.55 -3.67
C ARG A 243 -15.81 2.15 -2.20
N VAL A 244 -16.01 0.86 -1.90
CA VAL A 244 -15.99 0.34 -0.52
C VAL A 244 -14.65 0.60 0.15
N LEU A 245 -13.55 0.26 -0.53
CA LEU A 245 -12.20 0.45 -0.03
C LEU A 245 -11.92 1.93 0.24
N THR A 246 -12.25 2.83 -0.69
CA THR A 246 -11.98 4.27 -0.56
C THR A 246 -12.78 4.91 0.59
N VAL A 247 -14.07 4.56 0.75
CA VAL A 247 -14.90 5.04 1.87
C VAL A 247 -14.36 4.56 3.21
N LEU A 248 -14.00 3.28 3.32
CA LEU A 248 -13.41 2.72 4.55
C LEU A 248 -12.03 3.32 4.83
N GLY A 249 -11.21 3.53 3.79
CA GLY A 249 -9.90 4.17 3.90
C GLY A 249 -10.00 5.59 4.43
N GLN A 250 -10.91 6.42 3.88
CA GLN A 250 -11.15 7.77 4.37
C GLN A 250 -11.59 7.79 5.83
N ARG A 251 -12.50 6.90 6.22
CA ARG A 251 -12.96 6.80 7.60
C ARG A 251 -11.82 6.41 8.55
N ALA A 252 -11.02 5.43 8.15
CA ALA A 252 -9.88 4.96 8.92
C ALA A 252 -8.82 6.06 9.10
N SER A 253 -8.57 6.87 8.06
CA SER A 253 -7.74 8.07 8.14
C SER A 253 -8.32 9.09 9.12
N GLY A 254 -9.63 9.35 9.08
CA GLY A 254 -10.29 10.25 10.03
C GLY A 254 -10.13 9.79 11.49
N ALA A 255 -10.21 8.48 11.74
CA ALA A 255 -10.03 7.92 13.08
C ALA A 255 -8.60 8.03 13.62
N LEU A 256 -7.59 8.24 12.75
CA LEU A 256 -6.20 8.49 13.16
C LEU A 256 -5.93 9.96 13.51
N LEU A 257 -6.80 10.86 13.04
CA LEU A 257 -6.70 12.31 13.22
C LEU A 257 -7.61 12.83 14.35
N ALA A 258 -8.46 11.98 14.91
CA ALA A 258 -9.37 12.27 16.01
C ALA A 258 -8.70 12.10 17.38
#